data_AF-A0A971X9T1-F1
#
_entry.id   AF-A0A971X9T1-F1
#
_cell.length_a   1.000
_cell.length_b   1.000
_cell.length_c   1.000
_cell.angle_alpha   90.00
_cell.angle_beta   90.00
_cell.angle_gamma   90.00
#
_symmetry.space_group_name_H-M   'P 1'
#
loop_
_entity.id
_entity.type
_entity.pdbx_description
1 polymer ?
#
loop_
_entity_poly.entity_id
_entity_poly.type
_entity_poly.pdbx_seq_one_letter_code
_entity_poly.pdbx_strand_id
1 'polypeptide(L)'
;MVRDILVETRFDETRIAVVEDGEPVEIYIETANREKLAGNIYRGKVERVLPGMQAAFVDIGIGKNAFLYADDIINESVKNSSQPGKIEDLISQGQEITVQVIKEEIDNKGARVTTKITLPGRTVVLTPVMQGIGVSKKIKCPNERERLEQLAIGLCPEGMGIIVRTAAEGLDPSELDSEIKYLVGLWKNISAGEEKGNVPRCIYSEPGVIYKLVRDYFDSGLNRLILDDRSEYEKILEHIATVLPGMKPKIEYFCKDYNLFECYNIDLAISKALSRKVWLKSGGYLVFDKTEALTVIDVNTGKYVGRSTLEETMIRINEEAAITIAKQIRLRNISGIILIDFIDMKDSSHKERLLSILKEAVKADSSKVVVVGMTSLGLVEMTRKKVRCTLQDLLTIPCPTCGGTGRISKS
;
A
#
# COMPACT_ATOMS: atom_id res chain seq x y z
N MET A 1 -9.23 -2.97 18.20
CA MET A 1 -9.05 -3.75 16.96
C MET A 1 -7.76 -4.50 17.11
N VAL A 2 -7.85 -5.82 17.09
CA VAL A 2 -6.71 -6.74 17.21
C VAL A 2 -6.34 -7.20 15.81
N ARG A 3 -5.05 -7.12 15.45
CA ARG A 3 -4.56 -7.51 14.12
C ARG A 3 -3.66 -8.73 14.19
N ASP A 4 -3.95 -9.75 13.40
CA ASP A 4 -3.04 -10.85 13.15
C ASP A 4 -2.54 -10.76 11.70
N ILE A 5 -1.27 -11.09 11.47
CA ILE A 5 -0.70 -11.27 10.13
C ILE A 5 -0.38 -12.75 9.96
N LEU A 6 -0.94 -13.36 8.92
CA LEU A 6 -0.72 -14.76 8.58
C LEU A 6 0.10 -14.82 7.30
N VAL A 7 1.19 -15.57 7.30
CA VAL A 7 2.09 -15.76 6.15
C VAL A 7 2.14 -17.24 5.81
N GLU A 8 1.67 -17.59 4.62
CA GLU A 8 1.71 -18.94 4.07
C GLU A 8 2.61 -18.96 2.83
N THR A 9 3.68 -19.76 2.85
CA THR A 9 4.61 -19.90 1.72
C THR A 9 4.47 -21.27 1.08
N ARG A 10 4.20 -21.32 -0.23
CA ARG A 10 4.13 -22.57 -1.01
C ARG A 10 4.68 -22.38 -2.42
N PHE A 11 5.50 -23.32 -2.89
CA PHE A 11 5.97 -23.42 -4.29
C PHE A 11 6.34 -22.05 -4.89
N ASP A 12 7.22 -21.32 -4.20
CA ASP A 12 7.72 -19.99 -4.58
C ASP A 12 6.69 -18.84 -4.55
N GLU A 13 5.52 -19.06 -3.96
CA GLU A 13 4.52 -18.03 -3.67
C GLU A 13 4.39 -17.81 -2.15
N THR A 14 4.53 -16.56 -1.72
CA THR A 14 4.25 -16.12 -0.35
C THR A 14 2.93 -15.37 -0.34
N ARG A 15 1.93 -15.94 0.33
CA ARG A 15 0.62 -15.33 0.56
C ARG A 15 0.57 -14.76 1.96
N ILE A 16 0.12 -13.52 2.09
CA ILE A 16 0.05 -12.81 3.36
C ILE A 16 -1.37 -12.30 3.56
N ALA A 17 -1.99 -12.64 4.68
CA ALA A 17 -3.31 -12.16 5.07
C ALA A 17 -3.21 -11.28 6.31
N VAL A 18 -3.76 -10.07 6.21
CA VAL A 18 -4.00 -9.21 7.38
C VAL A 18 -5.41 -9.48 7.86
N VAL A 19 -5.53 -9.88 9.13
CA VAL A 19 -6.78 -10.27 9.77
C VAL A 19 -7.07 -9.26 10.88
N GLU A 20 -8.24 -8.62 10.82
CA GLU A 20 -8.75 -7.70 11.84
C GLU A 20 -9.93 -8.35 12.55
N ASP A 21 -9.81 -8.51 13.87
CA ASP A 21 -10.86 -9.10 14.73
C ASP A 21 -11.38 -10.46 14.20
N GLY A 22 -10.49 -11.27 13.63
CA GLY A 22 -10.79 -12.60 13.08
C GLY A 22 -11.27 -12.64 11.62
N GLU A 23 -11.46 -11.49 10.96
CA GLU A 23 -11.84 -11.41 9.55
C GLU A 23 -10.67 -10.90 8.67
N PRO A 24 -10.37 -11.54 7.53
CA PRO A 24 -9.35 -11.03 6.61
C PRO A 24 -9.81 -9.73 5.95
N VAL A 25 -8.93 -8.73 5.98
CA VAL A 25 -9.20 -7.39 5.43
C VAL A 25 -8.26 -7.02 4.28
N GLU A 26 -7.08 -7.63 4.20
CA GLU A 26 -6.13 -7.43 3.10
C GLU A 26 -5.44 -8.75 2.79
N ILE A 27 -5.28 -9.07 1.50
CA ILE A 27 -4.49 -10.21 1.02
C ILE A 27 -3.38 -9.67 0.14
N TYR A 28 -2.15 -10.14 0.36
CA TYR A 28 -0.99 -9.87 -0.48
C TYR A 28 -0.47 -11.20 -1.00
N ILE A 29 0.01 -11.18 -2.24
CA ILE A 29 0.61 -12.34 -2.88
C ILE A 29 1.92 -11.86 -3.48
N GLU A 30 3.01 -12.51 -3.11
CA GLU A 30 4.34 -12.33 -3.67
C GLU A 30 4.74 -13.64 -4.35
N THR A 31 5.28 -13.57 -5.56
CA THR A 31 5.79 -14.75 -6.28
C THR A 31 7.27 -14.51 -6.53
N ALA A 32 8.13 -15.51 -6.32
CA ALA A 32 9.57 -15.37 -6.45
C ALA A 32 10.01 -14.87 -7.85
N ASN A 33 9.22 -15.20 -8.89
CA ASN A 33 9.49 -14.77 -10.27
C ASN A 33 9.11 -13.32 -10.58
N ARG A 34 8.46 -12.60 -9.65
CA ARG A 34 8.08 -11.21 -9.84
C ARG A 34 8.91 -10.34 -8.89
N GLU A 35 10.09 -9.93 -9.36
CA GLU A 35 10.96 -9.03 -8.61
C GLU A 35 10.20 -7.76 -8.23
N LYS A 36 10.04 -7.53 -6.93
CA LYS A 36 9.49 -6.28 -6.41
C LYS A 36 10.54 -5.22 -6.56
N LEU A 37 10.19 -4.18 -7.29
CA LEU A 37 11.12 -3.10 -7.60
C LEU A 37 10.91 -1.92 -6.65
N ALA A 38 9.68 -1.67 -6.19
CA ALA A 38 9.39 -0.48 -5.39
C ALA A 38 10.18 -0.46 -4.08
N GLY A 39 10.87 0.66 -3.83
CA GLY A 39 11.75 0.85 -2.67
C GLY A 39 13.20 0.46 -2.93
N ASN A 40 13.46 -0.47 -3.86
CA ASN A 40 14.82 -0.88 -4.22
C ASN A 40 15.62 0.30 -4.78
N ILE A 41 16.93 0.26 -4.54
CA ILE A 41 17.88 1.27 -5.00
C ILE A 41 18.85 0.58 -5.95
N TYR A 42 18.97 1.14 -7.14
CA TYR A 42 19.81 0.64 -8.22
C TYR A 42 20.91 1.65 -8.55
N ARG A 43 22.07 1.14 -8.94
CA ARG A 43 23.03 1.89 -9.74
C ARG A 43 22.68 1.62 -11.19
N GLY A 44 22.16 2.63 -11.87
CA GLY A 44 21.75 2.54 -13.27
C GLY A 44 22.60 3.40 -14.19
N LYS A 45 22.35 3.29 -15.50
CA LYS A 45 23.00 4.09 -16.53
C LYS A 45 21.94 4.85 -17.34
N VAL A 46 22.14 6.14 -17.54
CA VAL A 46 21.25 6.96 -18.37
C VAL A 46 21.39 6.50 -19.81
N GLU A 47 20.38 5.84 -20.36
CA GLU A 47 20.40 5.38 -21.75
C GLU A 47 20.07 6.52 -22.71
N ARG A 48 19.08 7.36 -22.36
CA ARG A 48 18.64 8.46 -23.23
C ARG A 48 17.98 9.59 -22.45
N VAL A 49 18.32 10.82 -22.79
CA VAL A 49 17.67 12.04 -22.30
C VAL A 49 16.58 12.48 -23.28
N LEU A 50 15.41 12.88 -22.76
CA LEU A 50 14.24 13.29 -23.53
C LEU A 50 13.80 14.71 -23.14
N PRO A 51 14.38 15.77 -23.75
CA PRO A 51 14.05 17.16 -23.42
C PRO A 51 12.56 17.50 -23.56
N GLY A 52 11.90 16.98 -24.60
CA GLY A 52 10.46 17.22 -24.82
C GLY A 52 9.53 16.65 -23.74
N MET A 53 10.01 15.71 -22.92
CA MET A 53 9.26 15.12 -21.81
C MET A 53 9.81 15.52 -20.43
N GLN A 54 10.87 16.33 -20.40
CA GLN A 54 11.64 16.65 -19.17
C GLN A 54 11.96 15.38 -18.36
N ALA A 55 12.45 14.35 -19.04
CA ALA A 55 12.70 13.04 -18.46
C ALA A 55 13.88 12.33 -19.14
N ALA A 56 14.33 11.24 -18.53
CA ALA A 56 15.32 10.33 -19.11
C ALA A 56 14.94 8.87 -18.88
N PHE A 57 15.42 8.03 -19.78
CA PHE A 57 15.44 6.59 -19.62
C PHE A 57 16.70 6.16 -18.90
N VAL A 58 16.54 5.40 -17.83
CA VAL A 58 17.63 4.84 -17.03
C VAL A 58 17.53 3.32 -17.10
N ASP A 59 18.59 2.70 -17.60
CA ASP A 59 18.76 1.25 -17.52
C ASP A 59 19.14 0.89 -16.07
N ILE A 60 18.30 0.09 -15.42
CA ILE A 60 18.49 -0.44 -14.06
C ILE A 60 18.75 -1.95 -14.05
N GLY A 61 18.89 -2.57 -15.24
CA GLY A 61 19.22 -3.98 -15.40
C GLY A 61 18.04 -4.95 -15.30
N ILE A 62 16.80 -4.44 -15.24
CA ILE A 62 15.58 -5.23 -15.10
C ILE A 62 14.53 -4.71 -16.07
N GLY A 63 13.89 -5.63 -16.82
CA GLY A 63 12.70 -5.32 -17.61
C GLY A 63 12.91 -4.22 -18.64
N LYS A 64 12.02 -3.21 -18.63
CA LYS A 64 12.13 -2.02 -19.48
C LYS A 64 12.88 -0.92 -18.74
N ASN A 65 13.48 -0.01 -19.49
CA ASN A 65 14.11 1.18 -18.90
C ASN A 65 13.17 1.96 -18.00
N ALA A 66 13.70 2.39 -16.86
CA ALA A 66 13.00 3.20 -15.90
C ALA A 66 12.89 4.66 -16.38
N PHE A 67 11.80 5.33 -16.00
CA PHE A 67 11.56 6.74 -16.26
C PHE A 67 12.00 7.59 -15.05
N LEU A 68 12.94 8.51 -15.29
CA LEU A 68 13.39 9.52 -14.33
C LEU A 68 12.96 10.91 -14.83
N TYR A 69 12.16 11.64 -14.04
CA TYR A 69 11.76 13.01 -14.37
C TYR A 69 12.76 14.04 -13.84
N ALA A 70 12.85 15.20 -14.48
CA ALA A 70 13.70 16.31 -14.01
C ALA A 70 13.42 16.70 -12.55
N ASP A 71 12.14 16.76 -12.18
CA ASP A 71 11.69 17.04 -10.80
C ASP A 71 12.14 15.98 -9.78
N ASP A 72 12.50 14.78 -10.23
CA ASP A 72 12.92 13.66 -9.40
C ASP A 72 14.45 13.57 -9.28
N ILE A 73 15.21 14.55 -9.83
CA ILE A 73 16.67 14.65 -9.77
C ILE A 73 17.07 15.70 -8.73
N ILE A 74 18.04 15.36 -7.89
CA ILE A 74 18.68 16.31 -6.97
C ILE A 74 19.80 17.00 -7.73
N ASN A 75 19.76 18.34 -7.78
CA ASN A 75 20.85 19.13 -8.32
C ASN A 75 21.46 20.00 -7.21
N GLU A 76 22.70 19.70 -6.84
CA GLU A 76 23.44 20.46 -5.83
C GLU A 76 23.71 21.91 -6.26
N SER A 77 23.80 22.18 -7.57
CA SER A 77 24.06 23.52 -8.12
C SER A 77 22.82 24.43 -8.17
N VAL A 78 21.61 23.89 -7.95
CA VAL A 78 20.33 24.59 -8.12
C VAL A 78 19.58 24.78 -6.79
N LYS A 79 20.26 24.62 -5.63
CA LYS A 79 19.67 24.77 -4.28
C LYS A 79 18.90 26.09 -4.04
N ASN A 80 19.09 27.11 -4.88
CA ASN A 80 18.46 28.45 -4.76
C ASN A 80 17.49 28.84 -5.88
N SER A 81 17.10 27.93 -6.80
CA SER A 81 16.19 28.28 -7.89
C SER A 81 14.83 27.60 -7.74
N SER A 82 13.75 28.39 -7.80
CA SER A 82 12.37 27.95 -7.64
C SER A 82 11.82 27.14 -8.83
N GLN A 83 12.63 26.89 -9.87
CA GLN A 83 12.23 26.11 -11.03
C GLN A 83 13.13 24.88 -11.18
N PRO A 84 12.55 23.71 -11.51
CA PRO A 84 13.33 22.53 -11.87
C PRO A 84 14.18 22.87 -13.10
N GLY A 85 15.48 22.58 -13.04
CA GLY A 85 16.38 22.76 -14.18
C GLY A 85 15.94 21.89 -15.34
N LYS A 86 16.28 22.28 -16.58
CA LYS A 86 15.95 21.46 -17.75
C LYS A 86 16.71 20.15 -17.68
N ILE A 87 16.08 19.04 -18.06
CA ILE A 87 16.68 17.70 -17.94
C ILE A 87 18.07 17.58 -18.60
N GLU A 88 18.28 18.30 -19.70
CA GLU A 88 19.54 18.37 -20.46
C GLU A 88 20.70 19.02 -19.69
N ASP A 89 20.40 19.88 -18.71
CA ASP A 89 21.37 20.51 -17.83
C ASP A 89 21.64 19.66 -16.57
N LEU A 90 20.75 18.70 -16.26
CA LEU A 90 20.81 17.90 -15.04
C LEU A 90 21.60 16.61 -15.22
N ILE A 91 21.43 15.94 -16.37
CA ILE A 91 22.01 14.62 -16.62
C ILE A 91 22.39 14.45 -18.10
N SER A 92 23.39 13.59 -18.33
CA SER A 92 23.89 13.27 -19.67
C SER A 92 23.71 11.80 -20.02
N GLN A 93 23.61 11.51 -21.32
CA GLN A 93 23.59 10.13 -21.81
C GLN A 93 24.89 9.40 -21.41
N GLY A 94 24.76 8.15 -20.96
CA GLY A 94 25.86 7.31 -20.50
C GLY A 94 26.28 7.55 -19.05
N GLN A 95 25.76 8.60 -18.39
CA GLN A 95 26.04 8.89 -16.99
C GLN A 95 25.52 7.76 -16.09
N GLU A 96 26.34 7.34 -15.13
CA GLU A 96 25.89 6.46 -14.05
C GLU A 96 25.15 7.25 -12.98
N ILE A 97 24.06 6.67 -12.47
CA ILE A 97 23.18 7.37 -11.52
C ILE A 97 22.58 6.38 -10.53
N THR A 98 22.54 6.77 -9.25
CA THR A 98 21.83 6.00 -8.23
C THR A 98 20.38 6.45 -8.19
N VAL A 99 19.46 5.49 -8.29
CA VAL A 99 18.02 5.77 -8.33
C VAL A 99 17.24 4.79 -7.46
N GLN A 100 16.20 5.29 -6.80
CA GLN A 100 15.21 4.51 -6.07
C GLN A 100 13.93 4.38 -6.89
N VAL A 101 13.36 3.18 -6.94
CA VAL A 101 12.08 2.94 -7.62
C VAL A 101 10.92 3.42 -6.74
N ILE A 102 10.13 4.37 -7.24
CA ILE A 102 8.92 4.89 -6.57
C ILE A 102 7.67 4.13 -7.00
N LYS A 103 7.60 3.75 -8.28
CA LYS A 103 6.48 3.00 -8.84
C LYS A 103 7.01 1.88 -9.72
N GLU A 104 6.46 0.70 -9.53
CA GLU A 104 6.75 -0.48 -10.35
C GLU A 104 6.22 -0.31 -11.77
N GLU A 105 6.63 -1.21 -12.66
CA GLU A 105 6.06 -1.34 -13.99
C GLU A 105 4.57 -1.68 -13.87
N ILE A 106 3.72 -0.83 -14.46
CA ILE A 106 2.28 -1.08 -14.56
C ILE A 106 1.93 -1.08 -16.04
N ASP A 107 1.27 -2.15 -16.46
CA ASP A 107 0.83 -2.41 -17.82
C ASP A 107 2.02 -2.43 -18.81
N ASN A 108 2.21 -1.34 -19.55
CA ASN A 108 3.24 -1.23 -20.60
C ASN A 108 4.31 -0.17 -20.33
N LYS A 109 4.26 0.52 -19.19
CA LYS A 109 5.19 1.58 -18.81
C LYS A 109 6.28 1.04 -17.88
N GLY A 110 7.54 1.35 -18.17
CA GLY A 110 8.67 1.05 -17.30
C GLY A 110 8.54 1.71 -15.92
N ALA A 111 9.33 1.26 -14.96
CA ALA A 111 9.27 1.72 -13.57
C ALA A 111 9.55 3.24 -13.48
N ARG A 112 8.94 3.94 -12.51
CA ARG A 112 9.29 5.34 -12.22
C ARG A 112 10.32 5.38 -11.10
N VAL A 113 11.39 6.13 -11.32
CA VAL A 113 12.52 6.24 -10.37
C VAL A 113 12.81 7.68 -9.96
N THR A 114 13.58 7.86 -8.89
CA THR A 114 14.06 9.15 -8.38
C THR A 114 15.48 9.05 -7.84
N THR A 115 16.23 10.14 -7.85
CA THR A 115 17.49 10.25 -7.09
C THR A 115 17.25 10.71 -5.65
N LYS A 116 16.01 11.10 -5.31
CA LYS A 116 15.60 11.53 -3.97
C LYS A 116 15.38 10.32 -3.07
N ILE A 117 16.49 9.68 -2.70
CA ILE A 117 16.47 8.46 -1.89
C ILE A 117 15.78 8.72 -0.56
N THR A 118 14.90 7.79 -0.18
CA THR A 118 14.22 7.77 1.12
C THR A 118 14.36 6.39 1.76
N LEU A 119 14.69 6.34 3.04
CA LEU A 119 14.79 5.11 3.82
C LEU A 119 13.71 5.12 4.92
N PRO A 120 12.59 4.41 4.72
CA PRO A 120 11.46 4.45 5.62
C PRO A 120 11.65 3.55 6.85
N GLY A 121 11.84 4.18 8.01
CA GLY A 121 11.62 3.56 9.31
C GLY A 121 10.14 3.56 9.73
N ARG A 122 9.87 2.99 10.89
CA ARG A 122 8.58 2.98 11.60
C ARG A 122 8.15 4.39 11.98
N THR A 123 9.01 5.12 12.67
CA THR A 123 8.68 6.41 13.30
C THR A 123 9.22 7.58 12.50
N VAL A 124 10.27 7.36 11.71
CA VAL A 124 10.89 8.37 10.85
C VAL A 124 11.15 7.83 9.44
N VAL A 125 11.25 8.75 8.48
CA VAL A 125 11.84 8.47 7.17
C VAL A 125 13.11 9.31 7.07
N LEU A 126 14.25 8.65 6.81
CA LEU A 126 15.51 9.33 6.56
C LEU A 126 15.59 9.72 5.08
N THR A 127 15.97 10.96 4.80
CA THR A 127 16.29 11.44 3.44
C THR A 127 17.79 11.74 3.38
N PRO A 128 18.63 10.74 3.07
CA PRO A 128 20.08 10.88 3.23
C PRO A 128 20.74 11.88 2.27
N VAL A 129 20.08 12.18 1.15
CA VAL A 129 20.58 13.05 0.08
C VAL A 129 19.86 14.41 0.01
N MET A 130 18.91 14.67 0.92
CA MET A 130 18.16 15.92 0.99
C MET A 130 18.05 16.40 2.43
N GLN A 131 18.35 17.67 2.66
CA GLN A 131 18.17 18.28 3.97
C GLN A 131 16.73 18.73 4.19
N GLY A 132 16.31 18.72 5.46
CA GLY A 132 15.03 19.25 5.89
C GLY A 132 14.38 18.40 6.97
N ILE A 133 13.64 19.07 7.85
CA ILE A 133 12.82 18.43 8.87
C ILE A 133 11.37 18.56 8.48
N GLY A 134 10.62 17.45 8.57
CA GLY A 134 9.18 17.45 8.35
C GLY A 134 8.47 16.62 9.40
N VAL A 135 7.30 17.08 9.85
CA VAL A 135 6.42 16.29 10.73
C VAL A 135 5.12 15.98 10.00
N SER A 136 4.68 14.72 10.06
CA SER A 136 3.45 14.22 9.44
C SER A 136 2.26 15.14 9.68
N LYS A 137 1.52 15.47 8.61
CA LYS A 137 0.31 16.31 8.69
C LYS A 137 -0.86 15.64 9.44
N LYS A 138 -0.75 14.34 9.71
CA LYS A 138 -1.77 13.58 10.46
C LYS A 138 -1.67 13.81 11.97
N ILE A 139 -0.54 14.27 12.48
CA ILE A 139 -0.37 14.64 13.90
C ILE A 139 -1.04 16.01 14.08
N LYS A 140 -2.20 16.01 14.75
CA LYS A 140 -3.06 17.20 14.89
C LYS A 140 -2.73 18.04 16.12
N CYS A 141 -2.18 17.43 17.17
CA CYS A 141 -1.82 18.13 18.40
C CYS A 141 -0.63 19.06 18.14
N PRO A 142 -0.79 20.40 18.27
CA PRO A 142 0.29 21.34 17.98
C PRO A 142 1.51 21.15 18.90
N ASN A 143 1.29 20.93 20.20
CA ASN A 143 2.36 20.76 21.18
C ASN A 143 3.21 19.52 20.87
N GLU A 144 2.56 18.42 20.49
CA GLU A 144 3.27 17.18 20.14
C GLU A 144 4.04 17.34 18.82
N ARG A 145 3.45 18.04 17.85
CA ARG A 145 4.11 18.36 16.59
C ARG A 145 5.39 19.16 16.84
N GLU A 146 5.32 20.21 17.65
CA GLU A 146 6.47 21.05 18.01
C GLU A 146 7.52 20.25 18.78
N ARG A 147 7.11 19.42 19.75
CA ARG A 147 8.01 18.53 20.50
C ARG A 147 8.80 17.62 19.54
N LEU A 148 8.09 16.93 18.64
CA LEU A 148 8.70 16.01 17.67
C LEU A 148 9.59 16.73 16.66
N GLU A 149 9.23 17.94 16.26
CA GLU A 149 10.06 18.77 15.38
C GLU A 149 11.38 19.16 16.05
N GLN A 150 11.34 19.59 17.32
CA GLN A 150 12.55 19.90 18.09
C GLN A 150 13.45 18.68 18.31
N LEU A 151 12.85 17.52 18.61
CA LEU A 151 13.59 16.27 18.72
C LEU A 151 14.25 15.89 17.39
N ALA A 152 13.52 15.99 16.28
CA ALA A 152 14.05 15.70 14.95
C ALA A 152 15.20 16.66 14.58
N ILE A 153 15.11 17.94 14.92
CA ILE A 153 16.21 18.90 14.72
C ILE A 153 17.46 18.48 15.48
N GLY A 154 17.32 18.10 16.76
CA GLY A 154 18.46 17.69 17.60
C GLY A 154 19.11 16.36 17.19
N LEU A 155 18.33 15.46 16.57
CA LEU A 155 18.80 14.13 16.17
C LEU A 155 19.19 14.02 14.69
N CYS A 156 18.89 15.03 13.87
CA CYS A 156 19.15 14.97 12.43
C CYS A 156 20.65 15.02 12.14
N PRO A 157 21.19 14.02 11.43
CA PRO A 157 22.57 14.06 10.96
C PRO A 157 22.81 15.22 9.98
N GLU A 158 24.03 15.75 9.99
CA GLU A 158 24.44 16.80 9.06
C GLU A 158 24.33 16.32 7.60
N GLY A 159 23.85 17.19 6.71
CA GLY A 159 23.68 16.85 5.30
C GLY A 159 22.41 16.06 4.96
N MET A 160 21.71 15.52 5.96
CA MET A 160 20.52 14.67 5.80
C MET A 160 19.25 15.39 6.22
N GLY A 161 18.11 14.75 5.97
CA GLY A 161 16.80 15.19 6.41
C GLY A 161 16.00 14.06 7.04
N ILE A 162 14.98 14.44 7.81
CA ILE A 162 14.13 13.52 8.57
C ILE A 162 12.67 13.93 8.41
N ILE A 163 11.83 12.95 8.11
CA ILE A 163 10.37 13.11 8.13
C ILE A 163 9.79 12.25 9.25
N VAL A 164 9.30 12.88 10.30
CA VAL A 164 8.63 12.22 11.44
C VAL A 164 7.24 11.74 11.03
N ARG A 165 6.99 10.44 11.22
CA ARG A 165 5.74 9.73 10.91
C ARG A 165 4.77 9.81 12.09
N THR A 166 3.50 9.49 11.84
CA THR A 166 2.45 9.47 12.87
C THR A 166 2.72 8.46 13.98
N ALA A 167 3.45 7.38 13.70
CA ALA A 167 3.85 6.39 14.70
C ALA A 167 4.81 6.94 15.78
N ALA A 168 5.38 8.13 15.58
CA ALA A 168 6.24 8.78 16.58
C ALA A 168 5.46 9.49 17.71
N GLU A 169 4.14 9.64 17.57
CA GLU A 169 3.31 10.33 18.55
C GLU A 169 3.37 9.65 19.92
N GLY A 170 3.76 10.40 20.94
CA GLY A 170 3.92 9.92 22.31
C GLY A 170 5.14 9.04 22.56
N LEU A 171 6.04 8.86 21.59
CA LEU A 171 7.25 8.06 21.79
C LEU A 171 8.33 8.79 22.59
N ASP A 172 9.13 7.98 23.27
CA ASP A 172 10.34 8.40 23.97
C ASP A 172 11.44 8.81 22.97
N PRO A 173 12.20 9.87 23.27
CA PRO A 173 13.28 10.34 22.40
C PRO A 173 14.34 9.30 22.04
N SER A 174 14.60 8.34 22.94
CA SER A 174 15.61 7.28 22.75
C SER A 174 15.25 6.28 21.65
N GLU A 175 13.96 6.01 21.45
CA GLU A 175 13.49 5.15 20.35
C GLU A 175 13.73 5.81 19.00
N LEU A 176 13.44 7.11 18.92
CA LEU A 176 13.65 7.92 17.71
C LEU A 176 15.13 7.96 17.32
N ASP A 177 16.01 8.23 18.28
CA ASP A 177 17.47 8.25 18.10
C ASP A 177 18.02 6.89 17.62
N SER A 178 17.57 5.79 18.25
CA SER A 178 18.00 4.43 17.89
C SER A 178 17.63 4.09 16.45
N GLU A 179 16.41 4.45 16.03
CA GLU A 179 15.96 4.23 14.65
C GLU A 179 16.72 5.09 13.64
N ILE A 180 16.97 6.36 13.95
CA ILE A 180 17.78 7.25 13.09
C ILE A 180 19.18 6.66 12.88
N LYS A 181 19.83 6.21 13.96
CA LYS A 181 21.16 5.57 13.89
C LYS A 181 21.16 4.32 13.02
N TYR A 182 20.12 3.49 13.12
CA TYR A 182 19.96 2.33 12.26
C TYR A 182 19.86 2.73 10.78
N LEU A 183 18.98 3.70 10.43
CA LEU A 183 18.79 4.14 9.06
C LEU A 183 20.06 4.80 8.47
N VAL A 184 20.82 5.53 9.29
CA VAL A 184 22.13 6.09 8.90
C VAL A 184 23.14 4.97 8.62
N GLY A 185 23.18 3.93 9.46
CA GLY A 185 24.01 2.75 9.24
C GLY A 185 23.65 2.04 7.94
N LEU A 186 22.35 1.88 7.68
CA LEU A 186 21.85 1.33 6.43
C LEU A 186 22.29 2.17 5.23
N TRP A 187 22.14 3.50 5.29
CA TRP A 187 22.60 4.38 4.22
C TRP A 187 24.10 4.27 3.95
N LYS A 188 24.93 4.17 4.99
CA LYS A 188 26.39 3.97 4.82
C LYS A 188 26.69 2.71 4.02
N ASN A 189 25.97 1.61 4.28
CA ASN A 189 26.13 0.36 3.53
C ASN A 189 25.69 0.51 2.06
N ILE A 190 24.58 1.21 1.82
CA ILE A 190 24.06 1.48 0.48
C ILE A 190 25.03 2.36 -0.31
N SER A 191 25.47 3.47 0.28
CA SER A 191 26.42 4.40 -0.36
C SER A 191 27.75 3.73 -0.68
N ALA A 192 28.28 2.87 0.20
CA ALA A 192 29.48 2.07 -0.08
C ALA A 192 29.29 1.06 -1.23
N GLY A 193 28.04 0.73 -1.59
CA GLY A 193 27.71 -0.12 -2.74
C GLY A 193 27.73 0.62 -4.07
N GLU A 194 27.72 1.96 -4.09
CA GLU A 194 27.75 2.76 -5.32
C GLU A 194 29.07 2.63 -6.09
N GLU A 195 30.19 2.50 -5.37
CA GLU A 195 31.54 2.43 -5.95
C GLU A 195 31.92 1.02 -6.45
N LYS A 196 31.12 -0.01 -6.15
CA LYS A 196 31.51 -1.42 -6.36
C LYS A 196 30.86 -2.06 -7.57
N GLY A 197 31.65 -2.58 -8.49
CA GLY A 197 31.16 -3.49 -9.55
C GLY A 197 30.51 -2.79 -10.74
N ASN A 198 30.02 -3.58 -11.69
CA ASN A 198 29.50 -3.09 -12.97
C ASN A 198 28.09 -2.48 -12.84
N VAL A 199 27.73 -1.62 -13.78
CA VAL A 199 26.42 -0.96 -13.90
C VAL A 199 25.73 -1.49 -15.17
N PRO A 200 24.43 -1.82 -15.14
CA PRO A 200 23.48 -1.64 -14.04
C PRO A 200 23.47 -2.75 -12.98
N ARG A 201 23.06 -2.44 -11.74
CA ARG A 201 22.90 -3.41 -10.65
C ARG A 201 22.00 -2.92 -9.51
N CYS A 202 21.45 -3.85 -8.74
CA CYS A 202 20.78 -3.55 -7.47
C CYS A 202 21.82 -3.29 -6.36
N ILE A 203 21.70 -2.17 -5.65
CA ILE A 203 22.52 -1.85 -4.47
C ILE A 203 21.78 -2.19 -3.18
N TYR A 204 20.46 -2.03 -3.17
CA TYR A 204 19.61 -2.31 -2.03
C TYR A 204 18.28 -2.88 -2.49
N SER A 205 17.90 -4.01 -1.90
CA SER A 205 16.55 -4.55 -2.01
C SER A 205 15.76 -4.16 -0.77
N GLU A 206 14.63 -3.49 -0.95
CA GLU A 206 13.70 -3.23 0.15
C GLU A 206 13.18 -4.57 0.68
N PRO A 207 13.05 -4.74 2.01
CA PRO A 207 12.44 -5.92 2.60
C PRO A 207 11.02 -6.17 2.06
N GLY A 208 10.66 -7.45 1.92
CA GLY A 208 9.35 -7.89 1.40
C GLY A 208 8.14 -7.34 2.17
N VAL A 209 6.93 -7.56 1.64
CA VAL A 209 5.70 -6.98 2.20
C VAL A 209 5.50 -7.32 3.67
N ILE A 210 5.95 -8.48 4.14
CA ILE A 210 5.84 -8.88 5.54
C ILE A 210 6.44 -7.81 6.46
N TYR A 211 7.66 -7.35 6.15
CA TYR A 211 8.36 -6.32 6.93
C TYR A 211 7.64 -4.98 6.90
N LYS A 212 7.12 -4.60 5.73
CA LYS A 212 6.33 -3.38 5.60
C LYS A 212 5.06 -3.42 6.46
N LEU A 213 4.33 -4.53 6.44
CA LEU A 213 3.11 -4.70 7.24
C LEU A 213 3.43 -4.71 8.73
N VAL A 214 4.48 -5.43 9.12
CA VAL A 214 5.01 -5.44 10.47
C VAL A 214 5.32 -4.02 10.95
N ARG A 215 6.12 -3.27 10.19
CA ARG A 215 6.50 -1.89 10.51
C ARG A 215 5.29 -0.98 10.61
N ASP A 216 4.36 -1.07 9.67
CA ASP A 216 3.21 -0.17 9.57
C ASP A 216 2.12 -0.51 10.61
N TYR A 217 1.97 -1.77 11.02
CA TYR A 217 0.92 -2.20 11.97
C TYR A 217 1.37 -2.34 13.42
N PHE A 218 2.68 -2.28 13.72
CA PHE A 218 3.23 -2.51 15.05
C PHE A 218 2.48 -1.78 16.18
N ASP A 219 2.28 -0.47 16.07
CA ASP A 219 1.58 0.35 17.09
C ASP A 219 0.07 0.24 17.03
N SER A 220 -0.45 -0.11 15.87
CA SER A 220 -1.88 -0.05 15.59
C SER A 220 -2.66 -1.23 16.17
N GLY A 221 -2.03 -2.08 16.98
CA GLY A 221 -2.65 -3.28 17.56
C GLY A 221 -2.28 -4.58 16.85
N LEU A 222 -1.07 -4.68 16.27
CA LEU A 222 -0.53 -5.97 15.86
C LEU A 222 -0.37 -6.89 17.08
N ASN A 223 -1.10 -7.99 17.05
CA ASN A 223 -1.18 -9.00 18.09
C ASN A 223 -0.19 -10.14 17.79
N ARG A 224 -0.28 -10.74 16.60
CA ARG A 224 0.60 -11.84 16.19
C ARG A 224 1.03 -11.76 14.73
N LEU A 225 2.23 -12.24 14.46
CA LEU A 225 2.72 -12.59 13.12
C LEU A 225 2.95 -14.11 13.10
N ILE A 226 2.19 -14.83 12.28
CA ILE A 226 2.23 -16.29 12.22
C ILE A 226 2.76 -16.70 10.84
N LEU A 227 3.83 -17.49 10.82
CA LEU A 227 4.48 -17.97 9.60
C LEU A 227 4.55 -19.49 9.58
N ASP A 228 4.29 -20.10 8.42
CA ASP A 228 4.39 -21.55 8.24
C ASP A 228 5.72 -22.03 7.64
N ASP A 229 6.52 -21.13 7.07
CA ASP A 229 7.87 -21.44 6.57
C ASP A 229 8.96 -21.12 7.59
N ARG A 230 9.84 -22.10 7.82
CA ARG A 230 10.90 -22.01 8.83
C ARG A 230 11.99 -21.01 8.44
N SER A 231 12.34 -20.95 7.15
CA SER A 231 13.39 -20.05 6.67
C SER A 231 12.96 -18.60 6.80
N GLU A 232 11.74 -18.28 6.39
CA GLU A 232 11.16 -16.94 6.52
C GLU A 232 11.00 -16.53 8.00
N TYR A 233 10.55 -17.44 8.86
CA TYR A 233 10.47 -17.21 10.31
C TYR A 233 11.83 -16.80 10.90
N GLU A 234 12.90 -17.51 10.57
CA GLU A 234 14.25 -17.22 11.09
C GLU A 234 14.81 -15.89 10.55
N LYS A 235 14.66 -15.63 9.24
CA LYS A 235 15.07 -14.34 8.63
C LYS A 235 14.36 -13.15 9.28
N ILE A 236 13.05 -13.28 9.50
CA ILE A 236 12.24 -12.22 10.10
C ILE A 236 12.64 -12.00 11.55
N LEU A 237 12.91 -13.04 12.32
CA LEU A 237 13.39 -12.93 13.70
C LEU A 237 14.72 -12.18 13.79
N GLU A 238 15.68 -12.51 12.92
CA GLU A 238 17.00 -11.85 12.89
C GLU A 238 16.87 -10.36 12.58
N HIS A 239 16.08 -10.03 11.57
CA HIS A 239 15.87 -8.66 11.15
C HIS A 239 15.09 -7.84 12.20
N ILE A 240 14.00 -8.38 12.73
CA ILE A 240 13.17 -7.72 13.74
C ILE A 240 13.94 -7.56 15.07
N ALA A 241 14.82 -8.48 15.44
CA ALA A 241 15.65 -8.31 16.63
C ALA A 241 16.53 -7.05 16.58
N THR A 242 16.91 -6.61 15.37
CA THR A 242 17.71 -5.40 15.16
C THR A 242 16.87 -4.13 15.15
N VAL A 243 15.68 -4.19 14.53
CA VAL A 243 14.87 -2.98 14.26
C VAL A 243 13.75 -2.78 15.29
N LEU A 244 13.12 -3.84 15.77
CA LEU A 244 11.97 -3.82 16.69
C LEU A 244 12.02 -4.98 17.71
N PRO A 245 12.92 -4.93 18.72
CA PRO A 245 13.10 -6.04 19.67
C PRO A 245 11.80 -6.46 20.40
N GLY A 246 10.91 -5.51 20.68
CA GLY A 246 9.62 -5.74 21.34
C GLY A 246 8.61 -6.58 20.54
N MET A 247 8.88 -6.86 19.26
CA MET A 247 8.05 -7.73 18.43
C MET A 247 8.34 -9.21 18.57
N LYS A 248 9.54 -9.59 19.01
CA LYS A 248 9.97 -10.99 19.09
C LYS A 248 8.93 -11.94 19.73
N PRO A 249 8.28 -11.60 20.86
CA PRO A 249 7.28 -12.50 21.47
C PRO A 249 5.98 -12.64 20.67
N LYS A 250 5.73 -11.78 19.69
CA LYS A 250 4.52 -11.80 18.84
C LYS A 250 4.70 -12.63 17.56
N ILE A 251 5.90 -13.17 17.32
CA ILE A 251 6.22 -13.92 16.10
C ILE A 251 6.13 -15.41 16.42
N GLU A 252 5.18 -16.08 15.79
CA GLU A 252 4.85 -17.49 16.00
C GLU A 252 5.18 -18.31 14.76
N TYR A 253 5.82 -19.45 14.95
CA TYR A 253 6.02 -20.44 13.91
C TYR A 253 4.87 -21.44 13.94
N PHE A 254 4.22 -21.64 12.81
CA PHE A 254 3.11 -22.55 12.63
C PHE A 254 3.60 -23.87 12.03
N CYS A 255 3.63 -24.92 12.85
CA CYS A 255 4.17 -26.24 12.47
C CYS A 255 3.11 -27.36 12.54
N LYS A 256 1.92 -27.13 11.98
CA LYS A 256 0.82 -28.12 11.98
C LYS A 256 0.75 -28.90 10.67
N ASP A 257 0.12 -30.07 10.72
CA ASP A 257 -0.11 -30.95 9.56
C ASP A 257 -1.17 -30.42 8.57
N TYR A 258 -1.77 -29.27 8.85
CA TYR A 258 -2.77 -28.62 8.01
C TYR A 258 -2.27 -27.24 7.58
N ASN A 259 -2.83 -26.73 6.50
CA ASN A 259 -2.46 -25.43 5.94
C ASN A 259 -2.87 -24.26 6.86
N LEU A 260 -2.03 -23.23 6.94
CA LEU A 260 -2.28 -22.05 7.76
C LEU A 260 -3.54 -21.32 7.30
N PHE A 261 -3.67 -21.06 6.00
CA PHE A 261 -4.81 -20.29 5.47
C PHE A 261 -6.14 -21.04 5.60
N GLU A 262 -6.10 -22.36 5.50
CA GLU A 262 -7.26 -23.22 5.70
C GLU A 262 -7.72 -23.20 7.16
N CYS A 263 -6.79 -23.33 8.10
CA CYS A 263 -7.04 -23.28 9.55
C CYS A 263 -7.71 -21.97 9.99
N TYR A 264 -7.36 -20.86 9.35
CA TYR A 264 -7.91 -19.53 9.66
C TYR A 264 -9.04 -19.09 8.71
N ASN A 265 -9.58 -20.00 7.88
CA ASN A 265 -10.65 -19.75 6.91
C ASN A 265 -10.35 -18.63 5.89
N ILE A 266 -9.07 -18.40 5.60
CA ILE A 266 -8.62 -17.36 4.66
C ILE A 266 -8.96 -17.76 3.23
N ASP A 267 -8.74 -19.02 2.83
CA ASP A 267 -9.07 -19.51 1.49
C ASP A 267 -10.56 -19.35 1.17
N LEU A 268 -11.43 -19.63 2.16
CA LEU A 268 -12.88 -19.41 2.03
C LEU A 268 -13.21 -17.93 1.84
N ALA A 269 -12.53 -17.04 2.56
CA ALA A 269 -12.73 -15.60 2.42
C ALA A 269 -12.24 -15.07 1.06
N ILE A 270 -11.11 -15.58 0.56
CA ILE A 270 -10.60 -15.27 -0.79
C ILE A 270 -11.62 -15.71 -1.84
N SER A 271 -12.12 -16.94 -1.76
CA SER A 271 -13.15 -17.45 -2.67
C SER A 271 -14.40 -16.57 -2.68
N LYS A 272 -14.89 -16.18 -1.48
CA LYS A 272 -16.01 -15.23 -1.35
C LYS A 272 -15.69 -13.84 -1.91
N ALA A 273 -14.46 -13.36 -1.76
CA ALA A 273 -14.02 -12.06 -2.29
C ALA A 273 -13.87 -12.07 -3.82
N LEU A 274 -13.62 -13.21 -4.45
CA LEU A 274 -13.61 -13.35 -5.91
C LEU A 274 -15.02 -13.44 -6.51
N SER A 275 -16.03 -13.79 -5.70
CA SER A 275 -17.42 -13.81 -6.16
C SER A 275 -17.92 -12.44 -6.59
N ARG A 276 -18.64 -12.39 -7.72
CA ARG A 276 -19.38 -11.20 -8.15
C ARG A 276 -20.42 -10.75 -7.11
N LYS A 277 -20.98 -11.68 -6.35
CA LYS A 277 -22.06 -11.44 -5.37
C LYS A 277 -21.57 -11.66 -3.93
N VAL A 278 -21.86 -10.71 -3.04
CA VAL A 278 -21.56 -10.79 -1.60
C VAL A 278 -22.85 -10.65 -0.80
N TRP A 279 -23.14 -11.63 0.06
CA TRP A 279 -24.34 -11.59 0.91
C TRP A 279 -24.10 -10.77 2.18
N LEU A 280 -25.12 -10.00 2.55
CA LEU A 280 -25.22 -9.29 3.81
C LEU A 280 -25.87 -10.20 4.87
N LYS A 281 -25.56 -10.00 6.15
CA LYS A 281 -26.16 -10.72 7.28
C LYS A 281 -27.66 -10.49 7.35
N SER A 282 -28.13 -9.31 6.94
CA SER A 282 -29.57 -9.02 6.79
C SER A 282 -30.25 -9.77 5.65
N GLY A 283 -29.54 -10.52 4.78
CA GLY A 283 -30.12 -11.24 3.65
C GLY A 283 -30.22 -10.42 2.36
N GLY A 284 -29.86 -9.13 2.40
CA GLY A 284 -29.50 -8.36 1.21
C GLY A 284 -28.20 -8.86 0.57
N TYR A 285 -27.83 -8.30 -0.57
CA TYR A 285 -26.57 -8.64 -1.23
C TYR A 285 -26.03 -7.50 -2.07
N LEU A 286 -24.71 -7.52 -2.24
CA LEU A 286 -23.94 -6.61 -3.07
C LEU A 286 -23.55 -7.31 -4.37
N VAL A 287 -23.51 -6.56 -5.46
CA VAL A 287 -23.00 -7.00 -6.76
C VAL A 287 -21.83 -6.09 -7.13
N PHE A 288 -20.69 -6.66 -7.50
CA PHE A 288 -19.49 -5.92 -7.89
C PHE A 288 -19.21 -6.13 -9.37
N ASP A 289 -19.23 -5.04 -10.15
CA ASP A 289 -18.92 -5.07 -11.58
C ASP A 289 -17.75 -4.13 -11.90
N LYS A 290 -16.69 -4.71 -12.48
CA LYS A 290 -15.50 -3.98 -12.94
C LYS A 290 -15.67 -3.64 -14.42
N THR A 291 -15.61 -2.36 -14.74
CA THR A 291 -15.51 -1.86 -16.12
C THR A 291 -14.06 -1.50 -16.45
N GLU A 292 -13.81 -0.96 -17.63
CA GLU A 292 -12.50 -0.47 -18.03
C GLU A 292 -12.00 0.70 -17.15
N ALA A 293 -12.89 1.65 -16.87
CA ALA A 293 -12.52 2.90 -16.20
C ALA A 293 -12.86 2.93 -14.70
N LEU A 294 -13.91 2.22 -14.28
CA LEU A 294 -14.46 2.32 -12.92
C LEU A 294 -15.07 0.98 -12.44
N THR A 295 -15.31 0.90 -11.13
CA THR A 295 -16.04 -0.23 -10.51
C THR A 295 -17.41 0.24 -10.05
N VAL A 296 -18.46 -0.51 -10.37
CA VAL A 296 -19.84 -0.26 -9.91
C VAL A 296 -20.20 -1.31 -8.86
N ILE A 297 -20.90 -0.87 -7.81
CA ILE A 297 -21.37 -1.73 -6.73
C ILE A 297 -22.86 -1.51 -6.50
N ASP A 298 -23.69 -2.52 -6.73
CA ASP A 298 -25.14 -2.44 -6.54
C ASP A 298 -25.58 -3.07 -5.22
N VAL A 299 -26.46 -2.38 -4.47
CA VAL A 299 -27.04 -2.87 -3.22
C VAL A 299 -28.47 -3.38 -3.45
N ASN A 300 -28.71 -4.64 -3.10
CA ASN A 300 -29.98 -5.32 -3.31
C ASN A 300 -30.57 -5.82 -1.99
N THR A 301 -31.89 -5.72 -1.84
CA THR A 301 -32.62 -6.14 -0.62
C THR A 301 -32.76 -7.66 -0.47
N GLY A 302 -32.61 -8.43 -1.56
CA GLY A 302 -32.68 -9.89 -1.52
C GLY A 302 -34.07 -10.41 -1.14
N LYS A 303 -34.13 -11.50 -0.37
CA LYS A 303 -35.39 -12.14 0.09
C LYS A 303 -35.84 -11.67 1.48
N TYR A 304 -35.15 -10.69 2.08
CA TYR A 304 -35.43 -10.29 3.44
C TYR A 304 -36.71 -9.44 3.53
N VAL A 305 -37.73 -9.98 4.19
CA VAL A 305 -38.92 -9.24 4.60
C VAL A 305 -38.82 -9.13 6.12
N GLY A 306 -38.30 -7.99 6.61
CA GLY A 306 -38.18 -7.74 8.04
C GLY A 306 -39.54 -7.71 8.75
N ARG A 307 -39.52 -7.66 10.10
CA ARG A 307 -40.72 -7.39 10.92
C ARG A 307 -41.04 -5.89 11.02
N SER A 308 -40.13 -5.03 10.55
CA SER A 308 -40.19 -3.56 10.53
C SER A 308 -40.83 -3.03 9.24
N THR A 309 -41.01 -1.71 9.15
CA THR A 309 -41.45 -1.06 7.91
C THR A 309 -40.44 -1.31 6.77
N LEU A 310 -40.91 -1.22 5.53
CA LEU A 310 -40.08 -1.39 4.34
C LEU A 310 -38.90 -0.40 4.33
N GLU A 311 -39.15 0.85 4.73
CA GLU A 311 -38.17 1.93 4.74
C GLU A 311 -37.06 1.71 5.78
N GLU A 312 -37.40 1.34 7.02
CA GLU A 312 -36.41 1.00 8.04
C GLU A 312 -35.52 -0.18 7.63
N THR A 313 -36.11 -1.15 6.92
CA THR A 313 -35.41 -2.32 6.41
C THR A 313 -34.39 -1.90 5.33
N MET A 314 -34.79 -1.03 4.41
CA MET A 314 -33.90 -0.50 3.35
C MET A 314 -32.72 0.30 3.92
N ILE A 315 -32.99 1.16 4.91
CA ILE A 315 -31.94 1.95 5.58
C ILE A 315 -30.93 1.03 6.24
N ARG A 316 -31.40 0.03 7.01
CA ARG A 316 -30.50 -0.93 7.67
C ARG A 316 -29.63 -1.69 6.68
N ILE A 317 -30.19 -2.09 5.54
CA ILE A 317 -29.45 -2.77 4.48
C ILE A 317 -28.39 -1.84 3.88
N ASN A 318 -28.71 -0.57 3.62
CA ASN A 318 -27.74 0.40 3.13
C ASN A 318 -26.60 0.65 4.13
N GLU A 319 -26.90 0.78 5.42
CA GLU A 319 -25.90 0.95 6.47
C GLU A 319 -24.95 -0.26 6.56
N GLU A 320 -25.51 -1.47 6.52
CA GLU A 320 -24.72 -2.70 6.50
C GLU A 320 -23.89 -2.82 5.21
N ALA A 321 -24.48 -2.43 4.07
CA ALA A 321 -23.82 -2.40 2.77
C ALA A 321 -22.62 -1.45 2.81
N ALA A 322 -22.75 -0.24 3.36
CA ALA A 322 -21.64 0.72 3.44
C ALA A 322 -20.42 0.15 4.18
N ILE A 323 -20.64 -0.50 5.32
CA ILE A 323 -19.57 -1.15 6.10
C ILE A 323 -18.97 -2.32 5.32
N THR A 324 -19.81 -3.15 4.71
CA THR A 324 -19.36 -4.33 3.96
C THR A 324 -18.60 -3.93 2.70
N ILE A 325 -19.02 -2.88 2.00
CA ILE A 325 -18.33 -2.33 0.84
C ILE A 325 -16.94 -1.85 1.24
N ALA A 326 -16.80 -1.08 2.32
CA ALA A 326 -15.51 -0.60 2.81
C ALA A 326 -14.54 -1.78 3.09
N LYS A 327 -15.03 -2.87 3.69
CA LYS A 327 -14.24 -4.10 3.88
C LYS A 327 -13.88 -4.79 2.56
N GLN A 328 -14.84 -4.94 1.65
CA GLN A 328 -14.65 -5.66 0.38
C GLN A 328 -13.72 -4.92 -0.58
N ILE A 329 -13.79 -3.59 -0.69
CA ILE A 329 -12.88 -2.83 -1.55
C ILE A 329 -11.43 -2.96 -1.07
N ARG A 330 -11.21 -3.07 0.25
CA ARG A 330 -9.89 -3.28 0.86
C ARG A 330 -9.41 -4.71 0.63
N LEU A 331 -10.25 -5.71 0.90
CA LEU A 331 -9.93 -7.14 0.72
C LEU A 331 -9.65 -7.49 -0.75
N ARG A 332 -10.48 -7.01 -1.66
CA ARG A 332 -10.32 -7.19 -3.13
C ARG A 332 -9.27 -6.25 -3.72
N ASN A 333 -8.81 -5.27 -2.94
CA ASN A 333 -7.95 -4.18 -3.36
C ASN A 333 -8.48 -3.42 -4.60
N ILE A 334 -9.79 -3.19 -4.67
CA ILE A 334 -10.44 -2.35 -5.69
C ILE A 334 -9.90 -0.92 -5.56
N SER A 335 -9.64 -0.26 -6.68
CA SER A 335 -8.98 1.06 -6.72
C SER A 335 -9.46 1.84 -7.94
N GLY A 336 -9.21 3.15 -7.96
CA GLY A 336 -9.71 4.06 -8.99
C GLY A 336 -11.06 4.65 -8.59
N ILE A 337 -11.90 4.92 -9.59
CA ILE A 337 -13.26 5.44 -9.39
C ILE A 337 -14.19 4.28 -9.04
N ILE A 338 -14.97 4.46 -7.98
CA ILE A 338 -15.95 3.50 -7.51
C ILE A 338 -17.30 4.22 -7.38
N LEU A 339 -18.32 3.67 -8.04
CA LEU A 339 -19.70 4.12 -7.94
C LEU A 339 -20.51 3.08 -7.17
N ILE A 340 -21.31 3.54 -6.21
CA ILE A 340 -22.16 2.67 -5.40
C ILE A 340 -23.62 3.06 -5.59
N ASP A 341 -24.43 2.13 -6.08
CA ASP A 341 -25.87 2.25 -6.20
C ASP A 341 -26.53 1.69 -4.94
N PHE A 342 -26.81 2.58 -3.97
CA PHE A 342 -27.56 2.22 -2.77
C PHE A 342 -29.05 2.18 -3.06
N ILE A 343 -29.80 1.47 -2.21
CA ILE A 343 -31.26 1.45 -2.31
C ILE A 343 -31.79 2.88 -2.10
N ASP A 344 -32.76 3.29 -2.91
CA ASP A 344 -33.30 4.65 -2.90
C ASP A 344 -33.78 5.09 -1.50
N MET A 345 -33.47 6.33 -1.14
CA MET A 345 -33.83 6.96 0.12
C MET A 345 -34.48 8.30 -0.16
N LYS A 346 -35.68 8.52 0.39
CA LYS A 346 -36.43 9.77 0.19
C LYS A 346 -35.92 10.90 1.08
N ASP A 347 -35.59 10.59 2.33
CA ASP A 347 -35.11 11.57 3.29
C ASP A 347 -33.61 11.86 3.11
N SER A 348 -33.28 13.15 3.01
CA SER A 348 -31.91 13.65 3.00
C SER A 348 -31.14 13.30 4.27
N SER A 349 -31.80 13.21 5.42
CA SER A 349 -31.18 12.83 6.69
C SER A 349 -30.58 11.43 6.64
N HIS A 350 -31.27 10.48 5.98
CA HIS A 350 -30.81 9.12 5.79
C HIS A 350 -29.60 9.06 4.84
N LYS A 351 -29.58 9.90 3.79
CA LYS A 351 -28.44 10.02 2.87
C LYS A 351 -27.18 10.52 3.58
N GLU A 352 -27.32 11.56 4.39
CA GLU A 352 -26.21 12.11 5.17
C GLU A 352 -25.67 11.09 6.18
N ARG A 353 -26.56 10.38 6.87
CA ARG A 353 -26.18 9.31 7.81
C ARG A 353 -25.42 8.19 7.11
N LEU A 354 -25.89 7.73 5.95
CA LEU A 354 -25.20 6.71 5.14
C LEU A 354 -23.80 7.16 4.72
N LEU A 355 -23.67 8.39 4.21
CA LEU A 355 -22.37 8.95 3.81
C LEU A 355 -21.41 9.07 5.01
N SER A 356 -21.93 9.41 6.19
CA SER A 356 -21.14 9.45 7.43
C SER A 356 -20.61 8.07 7.81
N ILE A 357 -21.47 7.04 7.77
CA ILE A 357 -21.09 5.65 8.04
C ILE A 357 -20.02 5.16 7.05
N LEU A 358 -20.22 5.43 5.76
CA LEU A 358 -19.24 5.05 4.74
C LEU A 358 -17.89 5.77 4.96
N LYS A 359 -17.92 7.08 5.24
CA LYS A 359 -16.73 7.89 5.54
C LYS A 359 -15.99 7.38 6.77
N GLU A 360 -16.70 6.93 7.80
CA GLU A 360 -16.09 6.33 8.98
C GLU A 360 -15.48 4.97 8.66
N ALA A 361 -16.22 4.09 7.98
CA ALA A 361 -15.79 2.74 7.66
C ALA A 361 -14.50 2.71 6.82
N VAL A 362 -14.33 3.65 5.88
CA VAL A 362 -13.12 3.71 5.03
C VAL A 362 -11.89 4.26 5.74
N LYS A 363 -12.00 4.83 6.96
CA LYS A 363 -10.83 5.32 7.71
C LYS A 363 -9.88 4.22 8.13
N ALA A 364 -10.38 2.98 8.26
CA ALA A 364 -9.55 1.81 8.54
C ALA A 364 -8.66 1.40 7.36
N ASP A 365 -8.91 1.93 6.15
CA ASP A 365 -8.08 1.66 4.98
C ASP A 365 -6.76 2.44 5.06
N SER A 366 -5.65 1.72 4.88
CA SER A 366 -4.31 2.29 4.81
C SER A 366 -4.11 3.16 3.55
N SER A 367 -4.85 2.86 2.49
CA SER A 367 -4.85 3.62 1.23
C SER A 367 -5.70 4.88 1.34
N LYS A 368 -5.31 5.94 0.62
CA LYS A 368 -6.10 7.17 0.59
C LYS A 368 -7.44 6.89 -0.12
N VAL A 369 -8.53 7.01 0.62
CA VAL A 369 -9.91 6.94 0.13
C VAL A 369 -10.55 8.32 0.27
N VAL A 370 -11.27 8.76 -0.77
CA VAL A 370 -12.04 9.99 -0.77
C VAL A 370 -13.48 9.65 -1.15
N VAL A 371 -14.40 9.82 -0.22
CA VAL A 371 -15.84 9.75 -0.48
C VAL A 371 -16.31 11.15 -0.87
N VAL A 372 -16.66 11.34 -2.14
CA VAL A 372 -17.01 12.65 -2.72
C VAL A 372 -18.40 13.05 -2.23
N GLY A 373 -19.40 12.20 -2.44
CA GLY A 373 -20.79 12.47 -2.09
C GLY A 373 -21.74 11.67 -2.96
N MET A 374 -23.01 12.06 -2.96
CA MET A 374 -24.03 11.48 -3.83
C MET A 374 -24.20 12.33 -5.09
N THR A 375 -24.28 11.69 -6.24
CA THR A 375 -24.56 12.30 -7.54
C THR A 375 -26.02 12.69 -7.67
N SER A 376 -26.36 13.47 -8.70
CA SER A 376 -27.76 13.81 -9.03
C SER A 376 -28.61 12.58 -9.39
N LEU A 377 -27.98 11.46 -9.73
CA LEU A 377 -28.65 10.19 -10.05
C LEU A 377 -28.84 9.29 -8.83
N GLY A 378 -28.42 9.71 -7.63
CA GLY A 378 -28.54 8.92 -6.41
C GLY A 378 -27.38 7.95 -6.15
N LEU A 379 -26.38 7.88 -7.04
CA LEU A 379 -25.18 7.06 -6.84
C LEU A 379 -24.19 7.75 -5.88
N VAL A 380 -23.52 6.99 -5.03
CA VAL A 380 -22.39 7.50 -4.24
C VAL A 380 -21.10 7.37 -5.04
N GLU A 381 -20.36 8.46 -5.13
CA GLU A 381 -19.05 8.52 -5.79
C GLU A 381 -17.92 8.51 -4.77
N MET A 382 -16.94 7.64 -5.00
CA MET A 382 -15.70 7.63 -4.23
C MET A 382 -14.49 7.27 -5.09
N THR A 383 -13.31 7.64 -4.60
CA THR A 383 -12.03 7.24 -5.19
C THR A 383 -11.14 6.57 -4.17
N ARG A 384 -10.42 5.53 -4.60
CA ARG A 384 -9.40 4.84 -3.80
C ARG A 384 -8.09 4.79 -4.55
N LYS A 385 -7.00 5.27 -3.93
CA LYS A 385 -5.68 5.35 -4.57
C LYS A 385 -5.21 3.96 -5.06
N LYS A 386 -4.88 3.84 -6.35
CA LYS A 386 -4.28 2.62 -6.93
C LYS A 386 -2.84 2.49 -6.47
N VAL A 387 -2.55 1.44 -5.68
CA VAL A 387 -1.21 1.12 -5.16
C VAL A 387 -0.70 -0.22 -5.71
N ARG A 388 -1.59 -1.19 -5.90
CA ARG A 388 -1.29 -2.58 -6.33
C ARG A 388 -2.43 -3.16 -7.17
N CYS A 389 -2.19 -4.29 -7.84
CA CYS A 389 -3.18 -5.05 -8.60
C CYS A 389 -4.33 -5.55 -7.71
N THR A 390 -5.52 -5.73 -8.28
CA THR A 390 -6.67 -6.27 -7.54
C THR A 390 -6.47 -7.76 -7.23
N LEU A 391 -7.18 -8.28 -6.22
CA LEU A 391 -7.13 -9.70 -5.88
C LEU A 391 -7.52 -10.59 -7.07
N GLN A 392 -8.51 -10.16 -7.85
CA GLN A 392 -8.95 -10.85 -9.06
C GLN A 392 -7.85 -10.86 -10.13
N ASP A 393 -7.16 -9.75 -10.36
CA ASP A 393 -6.07 -9.69 -11.34
C ASP A 393 -4.86 -10.56 -10.94
N LEU A 394 -4.67 -10.80 -9.63
CA LEU A 394 -3.60 -11.65 -9.12
C LEU A 394 -3.93 -13.15 -9.23
N LEU A 395 -5.19 -13.53 -9.01
CA LEU A 395 -5.60 -14.93 -8.88
C LEU A 395 -6.35 -15.49 -10.10
N THR A 396 -6.65 -14.66 -11.11
CA THR A 396 -7.44 -15.06 -12.27
C THR A 396 -6.85 -14.53 -13.57
N ILE A 397 -7.13 -15.24 -14.66
CA ILE A 397 -6.86 -14.79 -16.02
C ILE A 397 -8.18 -14.63 -16.79
N PRO A 398 -8.25 -13.76 -17.80
CA PRO A 398 -9.42 -13.68 -18.68
C PRO A 398 -9.74 -15.05 -19.28
N CYS A 399 -11.02 -15.40 -19.35
CA CYS A 399 -11.45 -16.66 -19.95
C CYS A 399 -10.97 -16.72 -21.41
N PRO A 400 -10.22 -17.75 -21.83
CA PRO A 400 -9.65 -17.83 -23.17
C PRO A 400 -10.72 -17.97 -24.26
N THR A 401 -11.91 -18.45 -23.92
CA THR A 401 -13.01 -18.64 -24.87
C THR A 401 -13.76 -17.34 -25.15
N CYS A 402 -14.10 -16.58 -24.10
CA CYS A 402 -14.99 -15.42 -24.21
C CYS A 402 -14.28 -14.08 -23.96
N GLY A 403 -12.95 -14.09 -23.79
CA GLY A 403 -12.16 -12.90 -23.46
C GLY A 403 -12.52 -12.28 -22.11
N GLY A 404 -13.11 -13.07 -21.19
CA GLY A 404 -13.60 -12.59 -19.90
C GLY A 404 -15.01 -12.00 -19.90
N THR A 405 -15.73 -12.00 -21.02
CA THR A 405 -17.11 -11.46 -21.09
C THR A 405 -18.14 -12.29 -20.32
N GLY A 406 -17.87 -13.59 -20.11
CA GLY A 406 -18.79 -14.52 -19.44
C GLY A 406 -20.11 -14.74 -20.19
N ARG A 407 -20.17 -14.41 -21.47
CA ARG A 407 -21.39 -14.48 -22.30
C ARG A 407 -21.12 -15.28 -23.57
N ILE A 408 -22.12 -16.04 -23.99
CA ILE A 408 -22.18 -16.66 -25.31
C ILE A 408 -23.34 -16.05 -26.08
N SER A 409 -23.16 -15.85 -27.39
CA SER A 409 -24.29 -15.42 -28.24
C SER A 409 -25.35 -16.52 -28.21
N LYS A 410 -26.62 -16.15 -28.05
CA LYS A 410 -27.72 -17.08 -28.30
C LYS A 410 -27.84 -17.21 -29.81
N SER A 411 -27.26 -18.24 -30.40
CA SER A 411 -27.53 -18.70 -31.76
C SER A 411 -28.73 -19.64 -31.76
#